data_AF-A0A6M1ZDC6-F1
#
_entry.id   AF-A0A6M1ZDC6-F1
#
_cell.length_a   1.000
_cell.length_b   1.000
_cell.length_c   1.000
_cell.angle_alpha   90.00
_cell.angle_beta   90.00
_cell.angle_gamma   90.00
#
_symmetry.space_group_name_H-M   'P 1'
#
loop_
_entity.id
_entity.type
_entity.pdbx_description
1 polymer ?
#
loop_
_entity_poly.entity_id
_entity_poly.type
_entity_poly.pdbx_seq_one_letter_code
_entity_poly.pdbx_strand_id
1 'polypeptide(L)'
;MSCFLERVTIESFDLSEIPTGTLLTVNESRIGVAAPLAGFSLETTEQARAQLNALSSDLVATSLSAAEVGRLPLLPSVMWALQSALLPQAPATCAIQGLLVGGDVPDCSILKVKVGDFSIDQVLELVERLPMRLRLDFNQKWSFEKATALAETISWEKVDYFEEPLNEPEELADFPYPIALDETLRQWHLEKIKALENVAALVLKPTLLGNVLPYTKLGLPIVLSSCFEGAEGVECLARLAHHLGIADEPQGLDTVKCMTL
;
A
#
# COMPACT_ATOMS: atom_id res chain seq x y z
N MET A 1 8.52 10.36 11.85
CA MET A 1 8.00 11.27 10.79
C MET A 1 8.93 12.40 10.39
N SER A 2 10.00 12.72 11.15
CA SER A 2 10.99 13.75 10.78
C SER A 2 11.67 13.51 9.43
N CYS A 3 11.78 12.24 9.00
CA CYS A 3 12.37 11.85 7.72
C CYS A 3 11.72 12.53 6.50
N PHE A 4 10.41 12.83 6.54
CA PHE A 4 9.75 13.54 5.44
C PHE A 4 10.07 15.03 5.37
N LEU A 5 10.65 15.61 6.43
CA LEU A 5 11.02 17.02 6.50
C LEU A 5 12.48 17.28 6.11
N GLU A 6 13.29 16.23 5.98
CA GLU A 6 14.66 16.34 5.49
C GLU A 6 14.63 16.88 4.06
N ARG A 7 15.40 17.95 3.81
CA ARG A 7 15.54 18.52 2.48
C ARG A 7 16.73 17.90 1.78
N VAL A 8 16.54 17.53 0.52
CA VAL A 8 17.60 17.03 -0.35
C VAL A 8 17.78 18.03 -1.48
N THR A 9 19.03 18.44 -1.75
CA THR A 9 19.38 19.19 -2.94
C THR A 9 19.47 18.22 -4.12
N ILE A 10 18.73 18.48 -5.19
CA ILE A 10 18.67 17.63 -6.38
C ILE A 10 19.79 18.09 -7.33
N GLU A 11 20.87 17.32 -7.39
CA GLU A 11 22.04 17.56 -8.25
C GLU A 11 21.91 16.81 -9.59
N SER A 12 21.32 15.61 -9.57
CA SER A 12 20.95 14.85 -10.77
C SER A 12 19.50 14.37 -10.70
N PHE A 13 18.88 14.24 -11.86
CA PHE A 13 17.50 13.79 -12.02
C PHE A 13 17.42 12.90 -13.27
N ASP A 14 17.57 11.60 -13.07
CA ASP A 14 17.71 10.64 -14.16
C ASP A 14 16.47 9.75 -14.24
N LEU A 15 15.97 9.55 -15.46
CA LEU A 15 14.78 8.74 -15.72
C LEU A 15 15.14 7.55 -16.59
N SER A 16 14.79 6.36 -16.14
CA SER A 16 14.94 5.11 -16.89
C SER A 16 13.60 4.40 -17.00
N GLU A 17 13.42 3.67 -18.10
CA GLU A 17 12.21 2.88 -18.33
C GLU A 17 12.37 1.50 -17.69
N ILE A 18 11.32 1.06 -17.00
CA ILE A 18 11.20 -0.29 -16.43
C ILE A 18 9.88 -0.90 -16.93
N PRO A 19 9.70 -2.24 -16.90
CA PRO A 19 8.51 -2.89 -17.46
C PRO A 19 7.17 -2.36 -16.94
N THR A 20 7.16 -1.84 -15.71
CA THR A 20 5.97 -1.38 -14.99
C THR A 20 5.75 0.14 -15.09
N GLY A 21 6.72 0.90 -15.60
CA GLY A 21 6.65 2.36 -15.61
C GLY A 21 8.02 3.04 -15.73
N THR A 22 8.26 4.04 -14.88
CA THR A 22 9.50 4.84 -14.91
C THR A 22 10.20 4.81 -13.57
N LEU A 23 11.48 4.43 -13.58
CA LEU A 23 12.39 4.56 -12.45
C LEU A 23 13.03 5.94 -12.47
N LEU A 24 12.86 6.68 -11.38
CA LEU A 24 13.52 7.93 -11.07
C LEU A 24 14.74 7.67 -10.20
N THR A 25 15.89 8.20 -10.59
CA THR A 25 17.10 8.24 -9.78
C THR A 25 17.52 9.69 -9.54
N VAL A 26 17.56 10.08 -8.27
CA VAL A 26 18.04 11.39 -7.80
C VAL A 26 19.41 11.22 -7.17
N ASN A 27 20.35 12.10 -7.52
CA ASN A 27 21.73 12.11 -7.02
C ASN A 27 22.36 10.71 -7.10
N GLU A 28 22.26 10.09 -8.27
CA GLU A 28 22.84 8.80 -8.67
C GLU A 28 22.37 7.55 -7.89
N SER A 29 21.76 7.69 -6.71
CA SER A 29 21.56 6.57 -5.77
C SER A 29 20.21 6.55 -5.06
N ARG A 30 19.43 7.62 -5.13
CA ARG A 30 18.13 7.70 -4.46
C ARG A 30 17.03 7.39 -5.47
N ILE A 31 16.32 6.31 -5.23
CA ILE A 31 15.36 5.78 -6.20
C ILE A 31 13.92 6.09 -5.81
N GLY A 32 13.08 6.22 -6.83
CA GLY A 32 11.64 6.23 -6.72
C GLY A 32 11.02 5.65 -7.99
N VAL A 33 9.83 5.07 -7.88
CA VAL A 33 9.18 4.40 -9.01
C VAL A 33 7.80 5.02 -9.26
N ALA A 34 7.60 5.51 -10.48
CA ALA A 34 6.29 5.90 -10.99
C ALA A 34 5.76 4.78 -11.90
N ALA A 35 4.96 3.89 -11.31
CA ALA A 35 4.37 2.73 -12.00
C ALA A 35 2.84 2.70 -11.80
N PRO A 36 2.07 3.56 -12.50
CA PRO A 36 0.61 3.53 -12.45
C PRO A 36 0.05 2.14 -12.74
N LEU A 37 -0.84 1.65 -11.87
CA LEU A 37 -1.52 0.37 -12.05
C LEU A 37 -2.77 0.53 -12.93
N ALA A 38 -2.76 -0.12 -14.10
CA ALA A 38 -3.87 -0.09 -15.06
C ALA A 38 -5.19 -0.55 -14.41
N GLY A 39 -6.27 0.21 -14.65
CA GLY A 39 -7.60 -0.04 -14.08
C GLY A 39 -7.80 0.48 -12.64
N PHE A 40 -6.73 0.90 -11.95
CA PHE A 40 -6.80 1.44 -10.59
C PHE A 40 -6.27 2.88 -10.48
N SER A 41 -5.20 3.21 -11.19
CA SER A 41 -4.66 4.57 -11.25
C SER A 41 -5.48 5.43 -12.20
N LEU A 42 -5.51 6.74 -11.94
CA LEU A 42 -6.18 7.70 -12.83
C LEU A 42 -5.32 8.03 -14.05
N GLU A 43 -4.01 7.96 -13.88
CA GLU A 43 -3.01 8.24 -14.90
C GLU A 43 -2.48 6.97 -15.59
N THR A 44 -1.99 7.14 -16.81
CA THR A 44 -1.22 6.11 -17.54
C THR A 44 0.28 6.25 -17.27
N THR A 45 1.04 5.20 -17.61
CA THR A 45 2.51 5.21 -17.55
C THR A 45 3.11 6.32 -18.41
N GLU A 46 2.53 6.62 -19.58
CA GLU A 46 2.97 7.71 -20.45
C GLU A 46 2.72 9.08 -19.82
N GLN A 47 1.56 9.28 -19.17
CA GLN A 47 1.24 10.53 -18.48
C GLN A 47 2.17 10.76 -17.29
N ALA A 48 2.43 9.72 -16.49
CA ALA A 48 3.38 9.79 -15.38
C ALA A 48 4.80 10.13 -15.86
N ARG A 49 5.26 9.46 -16.92
CA ARG A 49 6.58 9.73 -17.53
C ARG A 49 6.65 11.14 -18.12
N ALA A 50 5.61 11.61 -18.79
CA ALA A 50 5.55 12.96 -19.33
C ALA A 50 5.66 14.02 -18.23
N GLN A 51 4.96 13.82 -17.09
CA GLN A 51 5.05 14.73 -15.95
C GLN A 51 6.45 14.70 -15.30
N LEU A 52 7.06 13.52 -15.13
CA LEU A 52 8.44 13.41 -14.63
C LEU A 52 9.45 14.14 -15.55
N ASN A 53 9.32 13.99 -16.86
CA ASN A 53 10.16 14.71 -17.82
C ASN A 53 10.00 16.23 -17.68
N ALA A 54 8.77 16.72 -17.55
CA ALA A 54 8.50 18.15 -17.37
C ALA A 54 9.10 18.72 -16.08
N LEU A 55 9.19 17.90 -15.02
CA LEU A 55 9.79 18.30 -13.74
C LEU A 55 11.32 18.29 -13.73
N SER A 56 11.95 17.50 -14.60
CA SER A 56 13.41 17.26 -14.57
C SER A 56 14.23 18.56 -14.61
N SER A 57 13.89 19.51 -15.49
CA SER A 57 14.59 20.80 -15.60
C SER A 57 14.32 21.73 -14.42
N ASP A 58 13.11 21.66 -13.88
CA ASP A 58 12.64 22.61 -12.86
C ASP A 58 13.11 22.22 -11.46
N LEU A 59 13.37 20.93 -11.24
CA LEU A 59 13.78 20.40 -9.94
C LEU A 59 15.29 20.33 -9.76
N VAL A 60 16.09 20.23 -10.82
CA VAL A 60 17.56 20.25 -10.70
C VAL A 60 18.04 21.58 -10.11
N ALA A 61 19.03 21.51 -9.22
CA ALA A 61 19.55 22.59 -8.38
C ALA A 61 18.54 23.18 -7.37
N THR A 62 17.36 22.58 -7.21
CA THR A 62 16.44 22.91 -6.12
C THR A 62 16.73 22.06 -4.88
N SER A 63 16.27 22.51 -3.73
CA SER A 63 16.27 21.75 -2.48
C SER A 63 14.84 21.55 -2.05
N LEU A 64 14.41 20.31 -1.83
CA LEU A 64 13.02 19.97 -1.47
C LEU A 64 12.99 18.80 -0.49
N SER A 65 11.96 18.76 0.35
CA SER A 65 11.64 17.62 1.22
C SER A 65 10.47 16.81 0.66
N ALA A 66 10.37 15.54 1.04
CA ALA A 66 9.24 14.69 0.66
C ALA A 66 7.88 15.28 1.12
N ALA A 67 7.84 15.96 2.27
CA ALA A 67 6.64 16.65 2.75
C ALA A 67 6.22 17.84 1.85
N GLU A 68 7.17 18.54 1.23
CA GLU A 68 6.87 19.62 0.30
C GLU A 68 6.37 19.09 -1.05
N VAL A 69 6.98 18.00 -1.55
CA VAL A 69 6.49 17.29 -2.74
C VAL A 69 5.02 16.89 -2.59
N GLY A 70 4.63 16.45 -1.40
CA GLY A 70 3.25 16.06 -1.09
C GLY A 70 2.20 17.20 -1.14
N ARG A 71 2.62 18.44 -1.42
CA ARG A 71 1.75 19.61 -1.62
C ARG A 71 1.71 20.08 -3.07
N LEU A 72 2.50 19.47 -3.95
CA LEU A 72 2.55 19.81 -5.37
C LEU A 72 1.39 19.15 -6.12
N PRO A 73 0.89 19.75 -7.22
CA PRO A 73 -0.19 19.20 -8.02
C PRO A 73 0.34 18.10 -8.97
N LEU A 74 0.77 16.99 -8.38
CA LEU A 74 1.37 15.86 -9.08
C LEU A 74 0.39 14.70 -9.21
N LEU A 75 0.58 13.89 -10.25
CA LEU A 75 -0.08 12.59 -10.38
C LEU A 75 0.36 11.69 -9.21
N PRO A 76 -0.52 10.84 -8.66
CA PRO A 76 -0.23 10.01 -7.48
C PRO A 76 1.09 9.23 -7.58
N SER A 77 1.28 8.48 -8.67
CA SER A 77 2.50 7.69 -8.87
C SER A 77 3.77 8.56 -9.00
N VAL A 78 3.67 9.72 -9.63
CA VAL A 78 4.78 10.70 -9.78
C VAL A 78 5.13 11.32 -8.43
N MET A 79 4.11 11.69 -7.65
CA MET A 79 4.28 12.20 -6.30
C MET A 79 5.00 11.17 -5.41
N TRP A 80 4.57 9.91 -5.46
CA TRP A 80 5.21 8.84 -4.71
C TRP A 80 6.65 8.59 -5.14
N ALA A 81 6.93 8.56 -6.45
CA ALA A 81 8.30 8.42 -6.97
C ALA A 81 9.23 9.52 -6.44
N LEU A 82 8.77 10.78 -6.45
CA LEU A 82 9.56 11.89 -5.90
C LEU A 82 9.70 11.81 -4.38
N GLN A 83 8.63 11.50 -3.65
CA GLN A 83 8.71 11.37 -2.19
C GLN A 83 9.67 10.26 -1.77
N SER A 84 9.57 9.08 -2.37
CA SER A 84 10.46 7.95 -2.09
C SER A 84 11.92 8.25 -2.40
N ALA A 85 12.21 8.89 -3.54
CA ALA A 85 13.56 9.32 -3.89
C ALA A 85 14.13 10.39 -2.93
N LEU A 86 13.30 11.19 -2.27
CA LEU A 86 13.75 12.20 -1.31
C LEU A 86 13.82 11.70 0.13
N LEU A 87 13.27 10.52 0.44
CA LEU A 87 13.43 9.93 1.76
C LEU A 87 14.90 9.56 2.04
N PRO A 88 15.34 9.59 3.31
CA PRO A 88 16.68 9.15 3.64
C PRO A 88 16.90 7.68 3.26
N GLN A 89 18.15 7.32 3.00
CA GLN A 89 18.50 5.92 2.75
C GLN A 89 18.19 5.07 3.99
N ALA A 90 17.64 3.89 3.76
CA ALA A 90 17.25 2.92 4.79
C ALA A 90 17.40 1.51 4.19
N PRO A 91 17.36 0.43 4.99
CA PRO A 91 17.38 -0.91 4.44
C PRO A 91 16.23 -1.13 3.45
N ALA A 92 16.50 -1.86 2.37
CA ALA A 92 15.55 -2.12 1.28
C ALA A 92 14.77 -3.44 1.47
N THR A 93 14.72 -3.96 2.69
CA THR A 93 14.05 -5.22 3.06
C THR A 93 13.24 -5.03 4.33
N CYS A 94 12.09 -5.67 4.44
CA CYS A 94 11.24 -5.71 5.62
C CYS A 94 10.56 -7.08 5.74
N ALA A 95 9.82 -7.32 6.82
CA ALA A 95 8.92 -8.47 6.91
C ALA A 95 7.81 -8.35 5.85
N ILE A 96 7.49 -9.47 5.20
CA ILE A 96 6.51 -9.53 4.10
C ILE A 96 5.49 -10.62 4.43
N GLN A 97 4.21 -10.31 4.28
CA GLN A 97 3.13 -11.31 4.37
C GLN A 97 3.12 -12.16 3.10
N GLY A 98 2.76 -13.44 3.21
CA GLY A 98 2.51 -14.25 2.02
C GLY A 98 1.25 -13.82 1.29
N LEU A 99 1.24 -13.98 -0.04
CA LEU A 99 0.04 -13.87 -0.86
C LEU A 99 -0.31 -15.23 -1.50
N LEU A 100 -1.56 -15.67 -1.31
CA LEU A 100 -2.09 -16.87 -1.97
C LEU A 100 -2.75 -16.51 -3.30
N VAL A 101 -2.08 -16.81 -4.43
CA VAL A 101 -2.60 -16.60 -5.80
C VAL A 101 -2.74 -17.96 -6.49
N GLY A 102 -3.55 -18.84 -5.92
CA GLY A 102 -3.61 -20.25 -6.32
C GLY A 102 -2.31 -21.01 -6.03
N GLY A 103 -2.35 -22.33 -6.20
CA GLY A 103 -1.19 -23.19 -5.94
C GLY A 103 -0.90 -23.43 -4.44
N ASP A 104 0.37 -23.65 -4.13
CA ASP A 104 0.82 -24.00 -2.79
C ASP A 104 0.82 -22.81 -1.83
N VAL A 105 0.54 -23.09 -0.56
CA VAL A 105 0.58 -22.09 0.51
C VAL A 105 2.02 -21.69 0.77
N PRO A 106 2.39 -20.39 0.71
CA PRO A 106 3.75 -19.96 0.97
C PRO A 106 4.11 -20.14 2.44
N ASP A 107 5.37 -20.47 2.71
CA ASP A 107 5.93 -20.50 4.07
C ASP A 107 6.05 -19.07 4.61
N CYS A 108 5.11 -18.67 5.46
CA CYS A 108 5.00 -17.32 5.99
C CYS A 108 4.28 -17.31 7.36
N SER A 109 4.51 -16.27 8.16
CA SER A 109 3.83 -16.09 9.46
C SER A 109 2.41 -15.54 9.31
N ILE A 110 2.16 -14.74 8.28
CA ILE A 110 0.85 -14.14 7.97
C ILE A 110 0.59 -14.32 6.48
N LEU A 111 -0.62 -14.79 6.13
CA LEU A 111 -1.07 -15.00 4.76
C LEU A 111 -2.26 -14.12 4.42
N LYS A 112 -2.18 -13.34 3.34
CA LYS A 112 -3.34 -12.65 2.76
C LYS A 112 -4.06 -13.56 1.77
N VAL A 113 -5.37 -13.69 1.93
CA VAL A 113 -6.24 -14.52 1.08
C VAL A 113 -7.45 -13.73 0.61
N LYS A 114 -7.72 -13.75 -0.69
CA LYS A 114 -8.94 -13.17 -1.27
C LYS A 114 -10.11 -14.13 -1.09
N VAL A 115 -11.15 -13.67 -0.40
CA VAL A 115 -12.31 -14.49 0.00
C VAL A 115 -13.66 -13.90 -0.43
N GLY A 116 -13.67 -12.77 -1.14
CA GLY A 116 -14.92 -12.10 -1.51
C GLY A 116 -15.90 -12.96 -2.32
N ASP A 117 -15.42 -13.96 -3.07
CA ASP A 117 -16.26 -14.90 -3.83
C ASP A 117 -16.61 -16.19 -3.06
N PHE A 118 -16.18 -16.31 -1.80
CA PHE A 118 -16.36 -17.53 -1.00
C PHE A 118 -17.73 -17.53 -0.30
N SER A 119 -18.20 -18.73 0.07
CA SER A 119 -19.23 -18.91 1.09
C SER A 119 -18.64 -18.76 2.50
N ILE A 120 -19.49 -18.58 3.51
CA ILE A 120 -19.04 -18.55 4.91
C ILE A 120 -18.30 -19.86 5.26
N ASP A 121 -18.87 -21.01 4.91
CA ASP A 121 -18.28 -22.33 5.17
C ASP A 121 -16.88 -22.47 4.55
N GLN A 122 -16.69 -21.99 3.32
CA GLN A 122 -15.38 -22.02 2.65
C GLN A 122 -14.34 -21.16 3.38
N VAL A 123 -14.75 -20.01 3.93
CA VAL A 123 -13.84 -19.17 4.73
C VAL A 123 -13.50 -19.84 6.06
N LEU A 124 -14.48 -20.45 6.73
CA LEU A 124 -14.25 -21.16 7.99
C LEU A 124 -13.31 -22.37 7.78
N GLU A 125 -13.53 -23.18 6.74
CA GLU A 125 -12.66 -24.31 6.40
C GLU A 125 -11.23 -23.84 6.08
N LEU A 126 -11.08 -22.72 5.36
CA LEU A 126 -9.78 -22.10 5.08
C LEU A 126 -9.06 -21.73 6.39
N VAL A 127 -9.75 -21.05 7.31
CA VAL A 127 -9.19 -20.59 8.59
C VAL A 127 -8.82 -21.77 9.49
N GLU A 128 -9.61 -22.85 9.48
CA GLU A 128 -9.30 -24.06 10.25
C GLU A 128 -8.06 -24.77 9.70
N ARG A 129 -8.02 -24.96 8.36
CA ARG A 129 -6.97 -25.72 7.66
C ARG A 129 -5.61 -25.04 7.69
N LEU A 130 -5.57 -23.71 7.63
CA LEU A 130 -4.30 -22.97 7.58
C LEU A 130 -3.71 -22.77 8.99
N PRO A 131 -2.40 -23.06 9.19
CA PRO A 131 -1.76 -22.96 10.49
C PRO A 131 -1.28 -21.55 10.84
N MET A 132 -1.14 -20.66 9.86
CA MET A 132 -0.68 -19.27 10.02
C MET A 132 -1.84 -18.31 10.31
N ARG A 133 -1.50 -17.07 10.73
CA ARG A 133 -2.47 -15.98 10.85
C ARG A 133 -2.90 -15.48 9.46
N LEU A 134 -4.13 -15.01 9.34
CA LEU A 134 -4.75 -14.65 8.07
C LEU A 134 -5.18 -13.18 8.03
N ARG A 135 -5.04 -12.58 6.86
CA ARG A 135 -5.67 -11.31 6.48
C ARG A 135 -6.65 -11.62 5.35
N LEU A 136 -7.94 -11.42 5.60
CA LEU A 136 -8.99 -11.84 4.67
C LEU A 136 -9.44 -10.65 3.84
N ASP A 137 -9.28 -10.73 2.53
CA ASP A 137 -9.61 -9.65 1.60
C ASP A 137 -10.90 -9.95 0.85
N PHE A 138 -11.91 -9.11 1.09
CA PHE A 138 -13.24 -9.28 0.53
C PHE A 138 -13.46 -8.41 -0.72
N ASN A 139 -12.59 -7.44 -0.99
CA ASN A 139 -12.71 -6.47 -2.10
C ASN A 139 -14.13 -5.88 -2.25
N GLN A 140 -14.74 -5.46 -1.14
CA GLN A 140 -16.07 -4.85 -1.08
C GLN A 140 -17.19 -5.73 -1.68
N LYS A 141 -17.19 -7.05 -1.41
CA LYS A 141 -18.15 -7.97 -2.05
C LYS A 141 -19.30 -8.44 -1.17
N TRP A 142 -19.20 -8.39 0.16
CA TRP A 142 -20.22 -8.99 1.03
C TRP A 142 -21.19 -7.94 1.57
N SER A 143 -22.42 -8.35 1.87
CA SER A 143 -23.34 -7.49 2.62
C SER A 143 -22.96 -7.45 4.10
N PHE A 144 -23.44 -6.43 4.81
CA PHE A 144 -23.28 -6.29 6.26
C PHE A 144 -23.67 -7.57 7.02
N GLU A 145 -24.82 -8.17 6.71
CA GLU A 145 -25.32 -9.35 7.41
C GLU A 145 -24.43 -10.56 7.18
N LYS A 146 -23.97 -10.77 5.93
CA LYS A 146 -23.11 -11.91 5.59
C LYS A 146 -21.74 -11.79 6.27
N ALA A 147 -21.15 -10.59 6.25
CA ALA A 147 -19.87 -10.32 6.92
C ALA A 147 -20.00 -10.48 8.44
N THR A 148 -21.09 -9.99 9.03
CA THR A 148 -21.38 -10.12 10.47
C THR A 148 -21.54 -11.57 10.88
N ALA A 149 -22.31 -12.37 10.12
CA ALA A 149 -22.51 -13.79 10.41
C ALA A 149 -21.18 -14.59 10.40
N LEU A 150 -20.26 -14.26 9.49
CA LEU A 150 -18.91 -14.85 9.52
C LEU A 150 -18.11 -14.34 10.73
N ALA A 151 -18.13 -13.04 11.00
CA ALA A 151 -17.38 -12.44 12.09
C ALA A 151 -17.78 -12.96 13.48
N GLU A 152 -19.05 -13.32 13.67
CA GLU A 152 -19.56 -13.93 14.90
C GLU A 152 -19.09 -15.38 15.11
N THR A 153 -18.66 -16.07 14.04
CA THR A 153 -18.34 -17.50 14.06
C THR A 153 -16.86 -17.80 13.86
N ILE A 154 -16.11 -16.87 13.26
CA ILE A 154 -14.70 -17.05 12.94
C ILE A 154 -13.81 -17.00 14.19
N SER A 155 -12.69 -17.74 14.17
CA SER A 155 -11.67 -17.64 15.21
C SER A 155 -10.77 -16.42 14.97
N TRP A 156 -11.07 -15.31 15.65
CA TRP A 156 -10.27 -14.07 15.59
C TRP A 156 -8.83 -14.23 16.09
N GLU A 157 -8.50 -15.31 16.81
CA GLU A 157 -7.10 -15.63 17.15
C GLU A 157 -6.26 -15.97 15.91
N LYS A 158 -6.91 -16.44 14.83
CA LYS A 158 -6.28 -16.75 13.55
C LYS A 158 -6.42 -15.66 12.49
N VAL A 159 -7.21 -14.61 12.74
CA VAL A 159 -7.52 -13.60 11.72
C VAL A 159 -7.21 -12.20 12.25
N ASP A 160 -6.37 -11.48 11.53
CA ASP A 160 -5.95 -10.12 11.90
C ASP A 160 -7.10 -9.13 11.72
N TYR A 161 -7.76 -9.20 10.56
CA TYR A 161 -8.82 -8.29 10.15
C TYR A 161 -9.54 -8.80 8.89
N PHE A 162 -10.69 -8.20 8.64
CA PHE A 162 -11.36 -8.24 7.33
C PHE A 162 -10.99 -6.97 6.54
N GLU A 163 -10.32 -7.13 5.41
CA GLU A 163 -10.00 -6.05 4.49
C GLU A 163 -11.19 -5.81 3.55
N GLU A 164 -11.74 -4.60 3.63
CA GLU A 164 -12.85 -4.13 2.78
C GLU A 164 -14.04 -5.12 2.73
N PRO A 165 -14.62 -5.52 3.90
CA PRO A 165 -15.63 -6.58 3.96
C PRO A 165 -16.91 -6.25 3.19
N LEU A 166 -17.32 -4.99 3.19
CA LEU A 166 -18.68 -4.58 2.82
C LEU A 166 -18.75 -4.01 1.41
N ASN A 167 -19.81 -4.39 0.68
CA ASN A 167 -20.16 -3.81 -0.61
C ASN A 167 -20.71 -2.38 -0.52
N GLU A 168 -21.24 -1.99 0.63
CA GLU A 168 -21.60 -0.62 0.97
C GLU A 168 -20.63 -0.10 2.04
N PRO A 169 -19.53 0.60 1.67
CA PRO A 169 -18.52 1.05 2.62
C PRO A 169 -19.05 1.92 3.74
N GLU A 170 -20.17 2.63 3.53
CA GLU A 170 -20.82 3.48 4.53
C GLU A 170 -21.22 2.70 5.80
N GLU A 171 -21.54 1.42 5.66
CA GLU A 171 -21.94 0.55 6.77
C GLU A 171 -20.74 0.12 7.64
N LEU A 172 -19.50 0.41 7.22
CA LEU A 172 -18.29 0.11 8.02
C LEU A 172 -18.28 0.86 9.36
N ALA A 173 -18.98 1.99 9.46
CA ALA A 173 -19.11 2.72 10.72
C ALA A 173 -19.85 1.92 11.80
N ASP A 174 -20.76 1.04 11.40
CA ASP A 174 -21.56 0.21 12.30
C ASP A 174 -21.02 -1.23 12.42
N PHE A 175 -19.94 -1.57 11.70
CA PHE A 175 -19.35 -2.90 11.71
C PHE A 175 -18.40 -3.07 12.92
N PRO A 176 -18.72 -3.91 13.92
CA PRO A 176 -18.06 -3.90 15.22
C PRO A 176 -16.76 -4.73 15.29
N TYR A 177 -16.26 -5.22 14.15
CA TYR A 177 -15.14 -6.16 14.08
C TYR A 177 -13.90 -5.55 13.44
N PRO A 178 -12.69 -6.10 13.68
CA PRO A 178 -11.45 -5.61 13.10
C PRO A 178 -11.49 -5.51 11.57
N ILE A 179 -11.31 -4.31 11.04
CA ILE A 179 -11.28 -4.04 9.60
C ILE A 179 -9.97 -3.45 9.13
N ALA A 180 -9.64 -3.70 7.87
CA ALA A 180 -8.61 -2.96 7.15
C ALA A 180 -9.21 -2.21 5.96
N LEU A 181 -8.70 -1.00 5.72
CA LEU A 181 -9.14 -0.11 4.65
C LEU A 181 -8.09 -0.04 3.54
N ASP A 182 -8.51 -0.23 2.29
CA ASP A 182 -7.71 -0.18 1.06
C ASP A 182 -8.38 0.77 0.06
N GLU A 183 -9.37 0.29 -0.73
CA GLU A 183 -10.10 1.11 -1.68
C GLU A 183 -10.78 2.32 -1.02
N THR A 184 -11.31 2.15 0.19
CA THR A 184 -11.98 3.19 0.97
C THR A 184 -11.06 4.38 1.26
N LEU A 185 -9.74 4.18 1.36
CA LEU A 185 -8.78 5.26 1.62
C LEU A 185 -8.74 6.32 0.52
N ARG A 186 -9.12 5.96 -0.70
CA ARG A 186 -9.21 6.88 -1.86
C ARG A 186 -10.59 7.53 -1.98
N GLN A 187 -11.60 6.96 -1.33
CA GLN A 187 -12.98 7.41 -1.41
C GLN A 187 -13.33 8.35 -0.26
N TRP A 188 -12.74 8.14 0.92
CA TRP A 188 -13.10 8.83 2.14
C TRP A 188 -12.08 9.88 2.56
N HIS A 189 -12.58 10.94 3.18
CA HIS A 189 -11.73 11.93 3.83
C HIS A 189 -11.12 11.36 5.12
N LEU A 190 -9.92 11.86 5.46
CA LEU A 190 -9.16 11.43 6.64
C LEU A 190 -9.93 11.54 7.95
N GLU A 191 -10.75 12.59 8.13
CA GLU A 191 -11.57 12.77 9.34
C GLU A 191 -12.61 11.66 9.51
N LYS A 192 -13.17 11.16 8.39
CA LYS A 192 -14.12 10.05 8.41
C LYS A 192 -13.41 8.73 8.74
N ILE A 193 -12.24 8.49 8.14
CA ILE A 193 -11.40 7.32 8.44
C ILE A 193 -11.03 7.30 9.94
N LYS A 194 -10.64 8.46 10.48
CA LYS A 194 -10.25 8.60 11.89
C LYS A 194 -11.40 8.38 12.87
N ALA A 195 -12.65 8.59 12.45
CA ALA A 195 -13.82 8.41 13.29
C ALA A 195 -14.26 6.94 13.45
N LEU A 196 -13.71 6.02 12.66
CA LEU A 196 -13.98 4.59 12.77
C LEU A 196 -13.26 4.00 14.01
N GLU A 197 -13.96 3.18 14.78
CA GLU A 197 -13.42 2.60 16.01
C GLU A 197 -12.62 1.31 15.79
N ASN A 198 -12.98 0.50 14.78
CA ASN A 198 -12.47 -0.87 14.61
C ASN A 198 -11.41 -1.03 13.52
N VAL A 199 -10.70 0.05 13.17
CA VAL A 199 -9.67 0.01 12.12
C VAL A 199 -8.39 -0.65 12.65
N ALA A 200 -8.19 -1.90 12.26
CA ALA A 200 -7.01 -2.69 12.57
C ALA A 200 -5.83 -2.40 11.62
N ALA A 201 -6.08 -1.91 10.40
CA ALA A 201 -5.03 -1.47 9.49
C ALA A 201 -5.52 -0.48 8.42
N LEU A 202 -4.64 0.46 8.05
CA LEU A 202 -4.71 1.21 6.80
C LEU A 202 -3.78 0.55 5.80
N VAL A 203 -4.33 -0.02 4.73
CA VAL A 203 -3.58 -0.65 3.64
C VAL A 203 -3.14 0.43 2.66
N LEU A 204 -1.98 1.02 2.92
CA LEU A 204 -1.47 2.12 2.11
C LEU A 204 -0.82 1.58 0.84
N LYS A 205 -1.34 2.01 -0.31
CA LYS A 205 -0.76 1.83 -1.64
C LYS A 205 -0.25 3.17 -2.16
N PRO A 206 1.00 3.59 -1.83
CA PRO A 206 1.50 4.92 -2.16
C PRO A 206 1.40 5.27 -3.65
N THR A 207 1.60 4.29 -4.55
CA THR A 207 1.44 4.48 -6.00
C THR A 207 0.04 4.98 -6.39
N LEU A 208 -1.01 4.55 -5.69
CA LEU A 208 -2.40 4.97 -5.93
C LEU A 208 -2.79 6.21 -5.13
N LEU A 209 -2.22 6.37 -3.93
CA LEU A 209 -2.56 7.45 -2.99
C LEU A 209 -1.77 8.74 -3.26
N GLY A 210 -0.56 8.62 -3.80
CA GLY A 210 0.43 9.68 -3.82
C GLY A 210 0.95 9.96 -2.41
N ASN A 211 0.54 11.08 -1.83
CA ASN A 211 1.03 11.51 -0.52
C ASN A 211 0.46 10.67 0.62
N VAL A 212 1.31 9.81 1.20
CA VAL A 212 0.92 8.97 2.34
C VAL A 212 1.13 9.63 3.72
N LEU A 213 1.83 10.77 3.76
CA LEU A 213 2.10 11.50 5.01
C LEU A 213 0.86 11.80 5.85
N PRO A 214 -0.30 12.19 5.27
CA PRO A 214 -1.49 12.47 6.07
C PRO A 214 -2.04 11.23 6.81
N TYR A 215 -2.01 10.05 6.18
CA TYR A 215 -2.50 8.81 6.78
C TYR A 215 -1.65 8.38 7.98
N THR A 216 -0.33 8.58 7.90
CA THR A 216 0.60 8.27 9.00
C THR A 216 0.39 9.12 10.26
N LYS A 217 -0.36 10.22 10.15
CA LYS A 217 -0.71 11.09 11.29
C LYS A 217 -2.01 10.70 11.98
N LEU A 218 -2.75 9.72 11.46
CA LEU A 218 -4.01 9.27 12.05
C LEU A 218 -3.81 8.48 13.35
N GLY A 219 -2.62 7.94 13.59
CA GLY A 219 -2.35 7.08 14.74
C GLY A 219 -2.97 5.68 14.63
N LEU A 220 -3.41 5.29 13.43
CA LEU A 220 -3.93 3.97 13.12
C LEU A 220 -2.81 3.07 12.59
N PRO A 221 -2.87 1.73 12.80
CA PRO A 221 -1.88 0.81 12.25
C PRO A 221 -1.82 0.87 10.72
N ILE A 222 -0.65 0.61 10.15
CA ILE A 222 -0.40 0.72 8.71
C ILE A 222 0.17 -0.59 8.19
N VAL A 223 -0.35 -1.01 7.02
CA VAL A 223 0.26 -2.04 6.17
C VAL A 223 0.55 -1.39 4.83
N LEU A 224 1.82 -1.32 4.44
CA LEU A 224 2.23 -0.93 3.10
C LEU A 224 1.92 -2.07 2.14
N SER A 225 1.34 -1.74 1.00
CA SER A 225 0.91 -2.72 -0.01
C SER A 225 1.40 -2.31 -1.39
N SER A 226 1.91 -3.29 -2.12
CA SER A 226 2.43 -3.14 -3.47
C SER A 226 1.32 -3.02 -4.51
N CYS A 227 1.58 -2.23 -5.55
CA CYS A 227 0.75 -2.13 -6.76
C CYS A 227 1.45 -2.71 -7.99
N PHE A 228 2.30 -3.73 -7.78
CA PHE A 228 3.09 -4.37 -8.84
C PHE A 228 4.08 -3.39 -9.49
N GLU A 229 4.79 -2.61 -8.67
CA GLU A 229 5.77 -1.63 -9.16
C GLU A 229 7.06 -2.28 -9.70
N GLY A 230 7.34 -3.54 -9.36
CA GLY A 230 8.61 -4.21 -9.62
C GLY A 230 9.53 -4.22 -8.39
N ALA A 231 10.75 -4.72 -8.55
CA ALA A 231 11.70 -4.89 -7.44
C ALA A 231 12.07 -3.54 -6.80
N GLU A 232 12.38 -2.53 -7.62
CA GLU A 232 12.77 -1.19 -7.20
C GLU A 232 11.65 -0.47 -6.43
N GLY A 233 10.39 -0.70 -6.82
CA GLY A 233 9.24 -0.14 -6.10
C GLY A 233 9.01 -0.83 -4.75
N VAL A 234 9.23 -2.16 -4.68
CA VAL A 234 9.22 -2.89 -3.40
C VAL A 234 10.33 -2.42 -2.49
N GLU A 235 11.52 -2.12 -3.00
CA GLU A 235 12.59 -1.50 -2.21
C GLU A 235 12.18 -0.15 -1.64
N CYS A 236 11.51 0.70 -2.43
CA CYS A 236 10.99 1.99 -1.98
C CYS A 236 9.97 1.82 -0.83
N LEU A 237 9.09 0.82 -0.92
CA LEU A 237 8.12 0.50 0.12
C LEU A 237 8.79 -0.04 1.38
N ALA A 238 9.78 -0.93 1.25
CA ALA A 238 10.53 -1.45 2.39
C ALA A 238 11.28 -0.34 3.14
N ARG A 239 11.90 0.61 2.41
CA ARG A 239 12.54 1.80 3.00
C ARG A 239 11.53 2.65 3.77
N LEU A 240 10.33 2.83 3.21
CA LEU A 240 9.25 3.53 3.93
C LEU A 240 8.85 2.79 5.20
N ALA A 241 8.77 1.45 5.19
CA ALA A 241 8.46 0.66 6.37
C ALA A 241 9.46 0.94 7.52
N HIS A 242 10.76 1.05 7.21
CA HIS A 242 11.79 1.43 8.19
C HIS A 242 11.57 2.84 8.74
N HIS A 243 11.26 3.80 7.87
CA HIS A 243 10.99 5.19 8.27
C HIS A 243 9.74 5.36 9.14
N LEU A 244 8.78 4.45 8.98
CA LEU A 244 7.56 4.38 9.78
C LEU A 244 7.72 3.53 11.04
N GLY A 245 8.84 2.82 11.21
CA GLY A 245 9.06 1.92 12.34
C GLY A 245 8.20 0.66 12.32
N ILE A 246 7.78 0.22 11.13
CA ILE A 246 6.90 -0.94 10.91
C ILE A 246 7.58 -2.03 10.07
N ALA A 247 8.90 -1.96 9.90
CA ALA A 247 9.65 -2.91 9.05
C ALA A 247 9.64 -4.36 9.57
N ASP A 248 9.42 -4.56 10.88
CA ASP A 248 9.33 -5.88 11.48
C ASP A 248 7.90 -6.47 11.37
N GLU A 249 6.90 -5.64 11.06
CA GLU A 249 5.52 -6.08 10.83
C GLU A 249 5.37 -6.55 9.37
N PRO A 250 4.69 -7.68 9.09
CA PRO A 250 4.53 -8.17 7.72
C PRO A 250 3.77 -7.19 6.81
N GLN A 251 4.43 -6.73 5.74
CA GLN A 251 3.89 -5.81 4.74
C GLN A 251 3.36 -6.56 3.50
N GLY A 252 2.42 -5.97 2.77
CA GLY A 252 1.79 -6.53 1.56
C GLY A 252 2.64 -6.42 0.29
N LEU A 253 3.88 -6.91 0.31
CA LEU A 253 4.86 -6.67 -0.76
C LEU A 253 5.22 -7.92 -1.60
N ASP A 254 4.54 -9.05 -1.38
CA ASP A 254 4.79 -10.35 -2.03
C ASP A 254 4.23 -10.43 -3.48
N THR A 255 4.53 -9.42 -4.30
CA THR A 255 4.01 -9.27 -5.66
C THR A 255 5.04 -9.54 -6.75
N VAL A 256 6.34 -9.40 -6.47
CA VAL A 256 7.40 -9.54 -7.48
C VAL A 256 7.36 -10.91 -8.16
N LYS A 257 7.12 -11.97 -7.39
CA LYS A 257 6.97 -13.35 -7.91
C LYS A 257 5.82 -13.52 -8.91
N CYS A 258 4.80 -12.65 -8.85
CA CYS A 258 3.67 -12.67 -9.78
C CYS A 258 3.99 -11.97 -11.10
N MET A 259 5.13 -11.28 -11.21
CA MET A 259 5.53 -10.50 -12.38
C MET A 259 6.50 -11.26 -13.31
N THR A 260 7.04 -12.39 -12.86
CA THR A 260 7.98 -13.24 -13.60
C THR A 260 7.29 -14.37 -14.38
N LEU A 261 6.06 -14.17 -14.85
CA LEU A 261 5.28 -15.15 -15.62
C LEU A 261 5.22 -14.78 -17.10
#